data_AF-A0A250XRV3-F1
#
_entry.id   AF-A0A250XRV3-F1
#
_cell.length_a   1.000
_cell.length_b   1.000
_cell.length_c   1.000
_cell.angle_alpha   90.00
_cell.angle_beta   90.00
_cell.angle_gamma   90.00
#
_symmetry.space_group_name_H-M   'P 1'
#
loop_
_entity.id
_entity.type
_entity.pdbx_description
1 polymer ?
#
loop_
_entity_poly.entity_id
_entity_poly.type
_entity_poly.pdbx_seq_one_letter_code
_entity_poly.pdbx_strand_id
1 'polypeptide(L)'
;MSRGNKLCLAPVDKYMARPSDMENLTMIEYLRKYDVSQIQIKRAATSLAGRDSRGGYVYEREPSTIVRFTDYNPKYSPEGFFYNLLVGKLPLRDEAMLMPHDQGGSYLSQCHLTLDPTREGRHILEDEEDLMNHVQEYSERHMYR
;
A
#
# COMPACT_ATOMS: atom_id res chain seq x y z
N MET A 1 14.79 -23.79 19.06
CA MET A 1 14.75 -22.34 18.75
C MET A 1 13.94 -22.15 17.48
N SER A 2 12.62 -22.07 17.60
CA SER A 2 11.72 -21.91 16.45
C SER A 2 11.82 -20.48 15.94
N ARG A 3 12.44 -20.29 14.77
CA ARG A 3 12.42 -19.01 14.05
C ARG A 3 10.95 -18.66 13.85
N GLY A 4 10.46 -17.66 14.57
CA GLY A 4 9.08 -17.21 14.45
C GLY A 4 8.81 -16.88 12.99
N ASN A 5 7.86 -17.59 12.39
CA ASN A 5 7.33 -17.29 11.07
C ASN A 5 6.80 -15.86 11.10
N LYS A 6 7.65 -14.88 10.76
CA LYS A 6 7.20 -13.59 10.27
C LYS A 6 6.57 -13.88 8.91
N LEU A 7 5.30 -14.28 8.92
CA LEU A 7 4.49 -14.23 7.71
C LEU A 7 4.59 -12.79 7.22
N CYS A 8 5.32 -12.59 6.12
CA CYS A 8 5.37 -11.33 5.42
C CYS A 8 3.99 -11.11 4.80
N LEU A 9 3.05 -10.65 5.62
CA LEU A 9 1.72 -10.29 5.19
C LEU A 9 1.81 -9.17 4.17
N ALA A 10 0.97 -9.27 3.13
CA ALA A 10 0.87 -8.22 2.15
C ALA A 10 0.42 -6.92 2.86
N PRO A 11 0.81 -5.73 2.35
CA PRO A 11 0.35 -4.44 2.88
C PRO A 11 -1.16 -4.38 3.08
N VAL A 12 -1.93 -4.95 2.15
CA VAL A 12 -3.40 -4.98 2.20
C VAL A 12 -3.93 -5.80 3.37
N ASP A 13 -3.39 -6.99 3.63
CA ASP A 13 -3.81 -7.84 4.76
C ASP A 13 -3.62 -7.13 6.11
N LYS A 14 -2.51 -6.38 6.25
CA LYS A 14 -2.22 -5.60 7.46
C LYS A 14 -3.22 -4.48 7.65
N TYR A 15 -3.64 -3.86 6.54
CA TYR A 15 -4.59 -2.77 6.56
C TYR A 15 -6.04 -3.26 6.80
N MET A 16 -6.43 -4.42 6.28
CA MET A 16 -7.74 -5.03 6.57
C MET A 16 -7.85 -5.51 8.01
N ALA A 17 -6.74 -5.81 8.65
CA ALA A 17 -6.72 -6.16 10.06
C ALA A 17 -6.84 -4.94 11.00
N ARG A 18 -6.78 -3.70 10.48
CA ARG A 18 -6.63 -2.50 11.32
C ARG A 18 -7.73 -2.35 12.38
N PRO A 19 -7.45 -1.63 13.49
CA PRO A 19 -8.45 -1.27 14.48
C PRO A 19 -9.63 -0.48 13.87
N SER A 20 -10.84 -0.67 14.39
CA SER A 20 -12.06 -0.04 13.85
C SER A 20 -12.09 1.48 13.99
N ASP A 21 -11.43 2.02 15.01
CA ASP A 21 -11.22 3.45 15.22
C ASP A 21 -10.30 4.09 14.16
N MET A 22 -9.64 3.28 13.33
CA MET A 22 -8.78 3.71 12.23
C MET A 22 -9.40 3.44 10.84
N GLU A 23 -10.69 3.14 10.76
CA GLU A 23 -11.39 2.87 9.50
C GLU A 23 -11.42 4.06 8.53
N ASN A 24 -11.31 5.28 9.07
CA ASN A 24 -11.31 6.53 8.31
C ASN A 24 -10.01 6.79 7.54
N LEU A 25 -8.90 6.17 7.95
CA LEU A 25 -7.60 6.30 7.30
C LEU A 25 -7.56 5.52 6.01
N THR A 26 -6.89 6.03 4.99
CA THR A 26 -6.56 5.25 3.79
C THR A 26 -5.44 4.24 4.08
N MET A 27 -5.29 3.24 3.21
CA MET A 27 -4.26 2.22 3.34
C MET A 27 -2.85 2.80 3.44
N ILE A 28 -2.51 3.77 2.60
CA ILE A 28 -1.20 4.42 2.64
C ILE A 28 -1.01 5.22 3.93
N GLU A 29 -2.02 5.97 4.37
CA GLU A 29 -1.93 6.75 5.61
C GLU A 29 -1.72 5.85 6.81
N TYR A 30 -2.49 4.77 6.92
CA TYR A 30 -2.35 3.81 8.00
C TYR A 30 -0.95 3.18 8.00
N LEU A 31 -0.48 2.66 6.86
CA LEU A 31 0.81 1.96 6.80
C LEU A 31 2.02 2.90 6.98
N ARG A 32 1.87 4.19 6.67
CA ARG A 32 2.88 5.23 6.97
C ARG A 32 2.90 5.65 8.42
N LYS A 33 1.75 5.72 9.08
CA LYS A 33 1.63 6.20 10.47
C LYS A 33 1.78 5.10 11.51
N TYR A 34 1.45 3.86 11.17
CA TYR A 34 1.38 2.77 12.14
C TYR A 34 2.26 1.58 11.75
N ASP A 35 2.72 0.86 12.76
CA ASP A 35 3.37 -0.44 12.65
C ASP A 35 2.65 -1.47 13.51
N VAL A 36 2.67 -2.72 13.07
CA VAL A 36 2.00 -3.82 13.77
C VAL A 36 3.05 -4.81 14.27
N SER A 37 3.02 -5.08 15.57
CA SER A 37 3.85 -6.11 16.20
C SER A 37 2.97 -7.21 16.80
N GLN A 38 3.36 -8.46 16.58
CA GLN A 38 2.72 -9.63 17.21
C GLN A 38 3.08 -9.77 18.69
N ILE A 39 4.10 -9.04 19.15
CA ILE A 39 4.57 -9.04 20.53
C ILE A 39 4.34 -7.64 21.11
N GLN A 40 3.84 -7.59 22.35
CA GLN A 40 3.72 -6.32 23.04
C GLN A 40 5.09 -5.73 23.32
N ILE A 41 5.36 -4.55 22.77
CA ILE A 41 6.59 -3.80 22.98
C ILE A 41 6.36 -2.90 24.20
N LYS A 42 7.13 -3.12 25.26
CA LYS A 42 7.12 -2.29 26.46
C LYS A 42 8.29 -1.31 26.40
N ARG A 43 8.21 -0.29 25.53
CA ARG A 43 9.17 0.82 25.48
C ARG A 43 8.45 2.12 25.78
N ALA A 44 9.10 3.01 26.55
CA ALA A 44 8.50 4.28 26.95
C ALA A 44 8.19 5.22 25.77
N ALA A 45 8.92 5.09 24.66
CA ALA A 45 8.77 5.94 23.48
C ALA A 45 7.76 5.40 22.43
N THR A 46 7.26 4.17 22.58
CA THR A 46 6.26 3.61 21.64
C THR A 46 4.85 3.89 22.14
N SER A 47 4.09 4.70 21.40
CA SER A 47 2.68 4.93 21.65
C SER A 47 1.85 3.77 21.11
N LEU A 48 1.22 3.00 22.01
CA LEU A 48 0.28 1.93 21.62
C LEU A 48 -1.04 2.58 21.22
N ALA A 49 -1.38 2.47 19.94
CA ALA A 49 -2.59 3.04 19.39
C ALA A 49 -3.79 2.10 19.50
N GLY A 50 -3.56 0.78 19.50
CA GLY A 50 -4.66 -0.18 19.65
C GLY A 50 -4.25 -1.62 19.40
N ARG A 51 -5.27 -2.46 19.17
CA ARG A 51 -5.11 -3.85 18.73
C ARG A 51 -5.85 -4.09 17.42
N ASP A 52 -5.17 -4.76 16.51
CA ASP A 52 -5.73 -5.18 15.24
C ASP A 52 -6.69 -6.38 15.45
N SER A 53 -7.55 -6.66 14.48
CA SER A 53 -8.54 -7.75 14.55
C SER A 53 -7.92 -9.16 14.59
N ARG A 54 -6.61 -9.26 14.36
CA ARG A 54 -5.82 -10.50 14.39
C ARG A 54 -5.03 -10.64 15.69
N GLY A 55 -5.20 -9.73 16.65
CA GLY A 55 -4.52 -9.74 17.94
C GLY A 55 -3.13 -9.09 17.96
N GLY A 56 -2.71 -8.48 16.84
CA GLY A 56 -1.51 -7.66 16.75
C GLY A 56 -1.64 -6.35 17.51
N TYR A 57 -0.52 -5.86 18.04
CA TYR A 57 -0.43 -4.56 18.71
C TYR A 57 -0.04 -3.49 17.69
N VAL A 58 -0.83 -2.44 17.60
CA VAL A 58 -0.64 -1.34 16.65
C VAL A 58 0.03 -0.18 17.37
N TYR A 59 1.17 0.28 16.85
CA TYR A 59 1.94 1.39 17.40
C TYR A 59 2.04 2.51 16.39
N GLU A 60 2.05 3.75 16.87
CA GLU A 60 2.45 4.89 16.05
C GLU A 60 3.94 4.81 15.73
N ARG A 61 4.27 5.03 14.46
CA ARG A 61 5.65 5.17 13.99
C ARG A 61 6.17 6.56 14.34
N GLU A 62 7.49 6.64 14.54
CA GLU A 62 8.15 7.94 14.61
C GLU A 62 7.98 8.67 13.26
N PRO A 63 7.65 9.98 13.24
CA PRO A 63 7.39 10.73 12.01
C PRO A 63 8.51 10.69 10.95
N SER A 64 9.76 10.47 11.37
CA SER A 64 10.94 10.36 10.49
C SER A 64 11.17 8.96 9.91
N THR A 65 10.32 7.98 10.24
CA THR A 65 10.48 6.60 9.79
C THR A 65 10.19 6.48 8.30
N ILE A 66 11.20 6.08 7.52
CA ILE A 66 11.01 5.78 6.10
C ILE A 66 10.28 4.43 5.97
N VAL A 67 9.04 4.47 5.48
CA VAL A 67 8.27 3.27 5.14
C VAL A 67 8.47 2.94 3.66
N ARG A 68 9.01 1.74 3.39
CA ARG A 68 9.17 1.22 2.03
C ARG A 68 8.10 0.17 1.76
N PHE A 69 7.25 0.46 0.78
CA PHE A 69 6.42 -0.56 0.16
C PHE A 69 7.28 -1.41 -0.79
N THR A 70 6.83 -2.62 -1.08
CA THR A 70 7.47 -3.44 -2.12
C THR A 70 7.46 -2.65 -3.42
N ASP A 71 8.62 -2.47 -4.05
CA ASP A 71 8.75 -1.70 -5.29
C ASP A 71 8.95 -2.70 -6.43
N TYR A 72 7.88 -3.00 -7.17
CA TYR A 72 7.87 -4.04 -8.20
C TYR A 72 8.47 -3.50 -9.50
N ASN A 73 9.41 -4.24 -10.09
CA ASN A 73 10.00 -3.87 -11.37
C ASN A 73 8.99 -4.08 -12.50
N PRO A 74 8.66 -3.05 -13.31
CA PRO A 74 7.64 -3.15 -14.35
C PRO A 74 7.96 -4.21 -15.42
N LYS A 75 9.25 -4.53 -15.65
CA LYS A 75 9.66 -5.57 -16.61
C LYS A 75 9.41 -6.98 -16.10
N TYR A 76 9.63 -7.23 -14.81
CA TYR A 76 9.60 -8.58 -14.23
C TYR A 76 8.30 -8.88 -13.48
N SER A 77 7.61 -7.84 -12.99
CA SER A 77 6.35 -7.93 -12.26
C SER A 77 5.44 -6.75 -12.59
N PRO A 78 4.89 -6.71 -13.82
CA PRO A 78 4.05 -5.60 -14.28
C PRO A 78 2.77 -5.45 -13.43
N GLU A 79 2.11 -6.54 -13.07
CA GLU A 79 0.90 -6.47 -12.23
C GLU A 79 1.17 -5.87 -10.85
N GLY A 80 2.29 -6.24 -10.21
CA GLY A 80 2.68 -5.65 -8.93
C GLY A 80 3.02 -4.15 -9.06
N PHE A 81 3.58 -3.76 -10.21
CA PHE A 81 3.87 -2.35 -10.50
C PHE A 81 2.56 -1.53 -10.64
N PHE A 82 1.58 -2.01 -11.42
CA PHE A 82 0.30 -1.32 -11.57
C PHE A 82 -0.56 -1.35 -10.31
N TYR A 83 -0.50 -2.43 -9.53
CA TYR A 83 -1.07 -2.47 -8.19
C TYR A 83 -0.55 -1.32 -7.33
N ASN A 84 0.77 -1.12 -7.29
CA ASN A 84 1.38 -0.02 -6.52
C ASN A 84 0.97 1.35 -7.05
N LEU A 85 0.83 1.49 -8.38
CA LEU A 85 0.39 2.74 -8.99
C LEU A 85 -1.04 3.10 -8.52
N LEU A 86 -1.97 2.15 -8.61
CA LEU A 86 -3.34 2.32 -8.10
C LEU A 86 -3.36 2.67 -6.62
N VAL A 87 -2.61 1.91 -5.80
CA VAL A 87 -2.50 2.15 -4.36
C VAL A 87 -1.93 3.53 -4.04
N GLY A 88 -0.97 4.01 -4.84
CA GLY A 88 -0.36 5.32 -4.68
C GLY A 88 -1.28 6.48 -5.01
N LYS A 89 -2.24 6.27 -5.91
CA LYS A 89 -3.12 7.32 -6.44
C LYS A 89 -4.49 7.34 -5.78
N LEU A 90 -5.01 6.19 -5.38
CA LEU A 90 -6.35 6.07 -4.81
C LEU A 90 -6.33 6.15 -3.29
N PRO A 91 -7.33 6.82 -2.68
CA PRO A 91 -7.54 6.80 -1.24
C PRO A 91 -8.19 5.47 -0.81
N LEU A 92 -7.48 4.35 -1.03
CA LEU A 92 -8.02 3.02 -0.83
C LEU A 92 -8.38 2.78 0.63
N ARG A 93 -9.62 2.33 0.84
CA ARG A 93 -10.12 1.92 2.15
C ARG A 93 -10.56 0.46 2.22
N ASP A 94 -10.70 -0.17 1.06
CA ASP A 94 -11.04 -1.59 0.89
C ASP A 94 -10.31 -2.12 -0.36
N GLU A 95 -9.90 -3.38 -0.34
CA GLU A 95 -9.30 -4.09 -1.47
C GLU A 95 -10.32 -4.28 -2.59
N ALA A 96 -11.61 -4.38 -2.25
CA ALA A 96 -12.70 -4.40 -3.23
C ALA A 96 -12.73 -3.13 -4.12
N MET A 97 -12.11 -2.02 -3.68
CA MET A 97 -11.97 -0.80 -4.50
C MET A 97 -10.91 -0.93 -5.59
N LEU A 98 -9.95 -1.85 -5.44
CA LEU A 98 -8.88 -2.06 -6.41
C LEU A 98 -9.31 -2.97 -7.55
N MET A 99 -10.14 -3.98 -7.27
CA MET A 99 -10.72 -4.84 -8.30
C MET A 99 -12.14 -5.20 -7.88
N PRO A 100 -13.18 -4.70 -8.59
CA PRO A 100 -14.54 -5.16 -8.36
C PRO A 100 -14.60 -6.68 -8.56
N HIS A 101 -15.25 -7.39 -7.63
CA HIS A 101 -15.30 -8.85 -7.55
C HIS A 101 -15.76 -9.58 -8.83
N ASP A 102 -16.33 -8.87 -9.80
CA ASP A 102 -17.00 -9.44 -10.97
C ASP A 102 -16.19 -9.39 -12.27
N GLN A 103 -15.01 -8.77 -12.31
CA GLN A 103 -14.35 -8.47 -13.60
C GLN A 103 -13.10 -9.30 -13.95
N GLY A 104 -12.49 -10.04 -13.02
CA GLY A 104 -11.32 -10.89 -13.33
C GLY A 104 -10.20 -10.17 -14.11
N GLY A 105 -10.11 -8.84 -13.96
CA GLY A 105 -9.24 -7.96 -14.74
C GLY A 105 -7.83 -7.86 -14.17
N SER A 106 -6.95 -7.19 -14.89
CA SER A 106 -5.59 -6.86 -14.42
C SER A 106 -5.54 -5.48 -13.77
N TYR A 107 -4.56 -5.24 -12.91
CA TYR A 107 -4.34 -3.90 -12.35
C TYR A 107 -3.99 -2.88 -13.43
N LEU A 108 -3.33 -3.31 -14.51
CA LEU A 108 -3.14 -2.47 -15.70
C LEU A 108 -4.49 -1.98 -16.27
N SER A 109 -5.43 -2.90 -16.47
CA SER A 109 -6.75 -2.53 -17.01
C SER A 109 -7.48 -1.57 -16.07
N GLN A 110 -7.34 -1.76 -14.76
CA GLN A 110 -7.94 -0.88 -13.78
C GLN A 110 -7.32 0.53 -13.79
N CYS A 111 -6.03 0.68 -14.07
CA CYS A 111 -5.40 2.00 -14.23
C CYS A 111 -6.04 2.81 -15.37
N HIS A 112 -6.46 2.15 -16.45
CA HIS A 112 -7.18 2.80 -17.55
C HIS A 112 -8.62 3.16 -17.23
N LEU A 113 -9.25 2.46 -16.28
CA LEU A 113 -10.65 2.71 -15.89
C LEU A 113 -10.78 3.70 -14.73
N THR A 114 -9.75 3.84 -13.92
CA THR A 114 -9.78 4.61 -12.68
C THR A 114 -9.36 6.06 -12.91
N LEU A 115 -10.15 7.00 -12.40
CA LEU A 115 -9.79 8.42 -12.40
C LEU A 115 -8.78 8.76 -11.29
N ASP A 116 -7.72 9.48 -11.63
CA ASP A 116 -6.73 9.99 -10.68
C ASP A 116 -7.35 11.18 -9.92
N PRO A 117 -7.52 11.09 -8.59
CA PRO A 117 -8.10 12.18 -7.80
C PRO A 117 -7.21 13.44 -7.76
N THR A 118 -5.94 13.33 -8.14
CA THR A 118 -4.99 14.45 -8.23
C THR A 118 -4.97 15.10 -9.62
N ARG A 119 -5.44 14.41 -10.66
CA ARG A 119 -5.56 14.91 -12.03
C ARG A 119 -7.06 14.97 -12.36
N GLU A 120 -7.73 16.05 -11.95
CA GLU A 120 -9.19 16.24 -12.08
C GLU A 120 -9.78 15.63 -13.36
N GLY A 121 -10.56 14.55 -13.20
CA GLY A 121 -11.30 13.91 -14.29
C GLY A 121 -10.48 13.15 -15.33
N ARG A 122 -9.19 12.88 -15.08
CA ARG A 122 -8.32 12.07 -15.95
C ARG A 122 -8.12 10.67 -15.42
N HIS A 123 -7.94 9.70 -16.31
CA HIS A 123 -7.59 8.34 -15.90
C HIS A 123 -6.14 8.27 -15.41
N ILE A 124 -5.82 7.27 -14.59
CA ILE A 124 -4.45 7.05 -14.11
C ILE A 124 -3.52 6.73 -15.28
N LEU A 125 -4.00 5.96 -16.26
CA LEU A 125 -3.34 5.75 -17.55
C LEU A 125 -4.34 6.04 -18.68
N GLU A 126 -4.08 7.03 -19.52
CA GLU A 126 -4.92 7.31 -20.70
C GLU A 126 -4.34 6.69 -21.98
N ASP A 127 -3.03 6.78 -22.12
CA ASP A 127 -2.31 6.37 -23.34
C ASP A 127 -0.93 5.77 -23.03
N GLU A 128 -0.20 5.43 -24.09
CA GLU A 128 1.16 4.89 -24.01
C GLU A 128 2.17 5.93 -23.47
N GLU A 129 1.93 7.23 -23.66
CA GLU A 129 2.82 8.28 -23.18
C GLU A 129 2.76 8.37 -21.65
N ASP A 130 1.56 8.37 -21.06
CA ASP A 130 1.35 8.30 -19.60
C ASP A 130 2.01 7.05 -18.99
N LEU A 131 1.90 5.90 -19.67
CA LEU A 131 2.57 4.67 -19.24
C LEU A 131 4.09 4.83 -19.23
N MET A 132 4.66 5.36 -20.32
CA MET A 132 6.10 5.56 -20.45
C MET A 132 6.63 6.57 -19.42
N ASN A 133 5.86 7.61 -19.11
CA ASN A 133 6.18 8.55 -18.04
C ASN A 133 6.32 7.85 -16.68
N HIS A 134 5.38 6.98 -16.31
CA HIS A 134 5.48 6.23 -15.04
C HIS A 134 6.63 5.21 -15.01
N VAL A 135 6.92 4.54 -16.12
CA VAL A 135 8.08 3.64 -16.22
C VAL A 135 9.39 4.44 -16.13
N GLN A 136 9.44 5.63 -16.72
CA GLN A 136 10.59 6.53 -16.62
C GLN A 136 10.78 7.03 -15.18
N GLU A 137 9.72 7.49 -14.51
CA GLU A 137 9.77 7.89 -13.09
C GLU A 137 10.28 6.77 -12.19
N TYR A 138 9.82 5.53 -12.42
CA TYR A 138 10.34 4.35 -11.74
C TYR A 138 11.83 4.18 -12.01
N SER A 139 12.25 4.28 -13.27
CA SER A 139 13.64 4.06 -13.67
C SER A 139 14.56 5.11 -13.04
N GLU A 140 14.21 6.39 -13.13
CA GLU A 140 14.97 7.51 -12.54
C GLU A 140 15.13 7.32 -11.01
N ARG A 141 14.08 6.91 -10.31
CA ARG A 141 14.12 6.62 -8.87
C ARG A 141 15.10 5.50 -8.50
N HIS A 142 15.36 4.57 -9.42
CA HIS A 142 16.22 3.40 -9.21
C HIS A 142 17.61 3.52 -9.85
N MET A 143 17.83 4.47 -10.77
CA MET A 143 19.14 4.70 -11.39
C MET A 143 20.15 5.38 -10.46
N TYR A 144 19.69 6.12 -9.45
CA TYR A 144 20.55 6.83 -8.49
C TYR A 144 20.67 6.15 -7.12
N ARG A 145 20.40 4.84 -7.04
CA ARG A 145 20.49 4.05 -5.80
C ARG A 145 21.72 3.16 -5.74
#